data_AF-A0AAW1TP15-F1
#
_entry.id   AF-A0AAW1TP15-F1
#
_cell.length_a   1.000
_cell.length_b   1.000
_cell.length_c   1.000
_cell.angle_alpha   90.00
_cell.angle_beta   90.00
_cell.angle_gamma   90.00
#
_symmetry.space_group_name_H-M   'P 1'
#
loop_
_entity.id
_entity.type
_entity.pdbx_description
1 polymer ?
#
loop_
_entity_poly.entity_id
_entity_poly.type
_entity_poly.pdbx_seq_one_letter_code
_entity_poly.pdbx_strand_id
1 'polypeptide(L)'
;MVTLAEQPYQGMSNDQVLNFIISRGRLGRPAECPDLLWEIMEACWKYRPKDRPLFLGVVELLEPLASPSFALVSFYHSREGREYRLNSRQREIIEKNATFSEPYQSSLYMLEGDNDVLIPQDEDFYPSNTRAFKRGPLNSERSSSSISNTTS
;
A
#
# COMPACT_ATOMS: atom_id res chain seq x y z
N MET A 1 3.45 4.75 -23.54
CA MET A 1 3.90 5.59 -22.40
C MET A 1 3.40 7.00 -22.61
N VAL A 2 2.83 7.64 -21.59
CA VAL A 2 2.08 8.90 -21.75
C VAL A 2 2.99 10.12 -21.95
N THR A 3 4.02 10.29 -21.13
CA THR A 3 4.96 11.43 -21.21
C THR A 3 6.27 11.11 -21.92
N LEU A 4 6.34 9.97 -22.64
CA LEU A 4 7.56 9.54 -23.36
C LEU A 4 8.84 9.57 -22.50
N ALA A 5 8.73 9.13 -21.24
CA ALA A 5 9.81 9.06 -20.26
C ALA A 5 10.35 10.43 -19.77
N GLU A 6 9.50 11.45 -19.79
CA GLU A 6 9.76 12.70 -19.09
C GLU A 6 10.08 12.46 -17.59
N GLN A 7 11.03 13.23 -17.07
CA GLN A 7 11.39 13.17 -15.65
C GLN A 7 10.19 13.54 -14.77
N PRO A 8 9.81 12.70 -13.78
CA PRO A 8 8.76 13.06 -12.83
C PRO A 8 9.23 14.18 -11.89
N TYR A 9 8.30 15.08 -11.55
CA TYR A 9 8.54 16.23 -10.65
C TYR A 9 9.68 17.14 -11.15
N GLN A 10 9.67 17.47 -12.45
CA GLN A 10 10.68 18.35 -13.05
C GLN A 10 10.83 19.66 -12.27
N GLY A 11 12.08 20.11 -12.14
CA GLY A 11 12.40 21.36 -11.44
C GLY A 11 12.39 21.26 -9.92
N MET A 12 12.10 20.10 -9.34
CA MET A 12 12.22 19.86 -7.89
C MET A 12 13.50 19.10 -7.54
N SER A 13 14.13 19.45 -6.42
CA SER A 13 15.20 18.64 -5.81
C SER A 13 14.62 17.40 -5.11
N ASN A 14 15.46 16.42 -4.79
CA ASN A 14 15.03 15.20 -4.09
C ASN A 14 14.30 15.50 -2.76
N ASP A 15 14.79 16.45 -1.97
CA ASP A 15 14.16 16.84 -0.70
C ASP A 15 12.81 17.53 -0.92
N GLN A 16 12.70 18.35 -1.97
CA GLN A 16 11.44 18.98 -2.35
C GLN A 16 10.40 17.94 -2.79
N VAL A 17 10.82 16.94 -3.58
CA VAL A 17 9.95 15.83 -4.00
C VAL A 17 9.46 15.02 -2.79
N LEU A 18 10.35 14.71 -1.85
CA LEU A 18 9.99 13.98 -0.62
C LEU A 18 8.91 14.74 0.16
N ASN A 19 9.14 16.03 0.43
CA ASN A 19 8.19 16.87 1.15
C ASN A 19 6.85 17.02 0.41
N PHE A 20 6.90 17.13 -0.92
CA PHE A 20 5.70 17.21 -1.76
C PHE A 20 4.86 15.92 -1.67
N ILE A 21 5.48 14.75 -1.75
CA ILE A 21 4.76 13.46 -1.66
C ILE A 21 4.20 13.23 -0.25
N ILE A 22 4.95 13.56 0.79
CA ILE A 22 4.50 13.44 2.19
C ILE A 22 3.29 14.35 2.46
N SER A 23 3.31 15.57 1.90
CA SER A 23 2.20 16.53 1.94
C SER A 23 1.03 16.18 1.00
N ARG A 24 1.03 14.96 0.44
CA ARG A 24 -0.02 14.40 -0.43
C ARG A 24 -0.08 14.99 -1.82
N GLY A 25 0.96 15.71 -2.23
CA GLY A 25 1.18 16.11 -3.61
C GLY A 25 1.34 14.89 -4.53
N ARG A 26 0.91 15.05 -5.78
CA ARG A 26 1.02 14.05 -6.86
C ARG A 26 1.28 14.76 -8.18
N LEU A 27 1.72 14.00 -9.19
CA LEU A 27 1.80 14.50 -10.55
C LEU A 27 0.42 14.86 -11.07
N GLY A 28 0.32 15.94 -11.84
CA GLY A 28 -0.88 16.30 -12.57
C GLY A 28 -1.11 15.36 -13.76
N ARG A 29 -2.30 15.43 -14.34
CA ARG A 29 -2.64 14.70 -15.57
C ARG A 29 -1.81 15.22 -16.74
N PRO A 30 -1.02 14.37 -17.43
CA PRO A 30 -0.32 14.79 -18.62
C PRO A 30 -1.26 15.19 -19.77
N ALA A 31 -0.76 15.99 -20.71
CA ALA A 31 -1.47 16.28 -21.95
C ALA A 31 -1.77 14.99 -22.73
N GLU A 32 -2.94 14.93 -23.38
CA GLU A 32 -3.38 13.78 -24.20
C GLU A 32 -3.38 12.42 -23.47
N CYS A 33 -3.48 12.41 -22.13
CA CYS A 33 -3.57 11.17 -21.37
C CYS A 33 -4.99 10.57 -21.48
N PRO A 34 -5.15 9.30 -21.91
CA PRO A 34 -6.45 8.62 -21.89
C PRO A 34 -7.03 8.52 -20.48
N ASP A 35 -8.35 8.68 -20.34
CA ASP A 35 -9.04 8.68 -19.04
C ASP A 35 -8.78 7.41 -18.23
N LEU A 36 -8.86 6.23 -18.86
CA LEU A 36 -8.58 4.94 -18.20
C LEU A 36 -7.17 4.89 -17.59
N LEU A 37 -6.16 5.41 -18.30
CA LEU A 37 -4.79 5.42 -17.76
C LEU A 37 -4.66 6.41 -16.61
N TRP A 38 -5.34 7.55 -16.68
CA TRP A 38 -5.38 8.52 -15.60
C TRP A 38 -6.04 7.93 -14.35
N GLU A 39 -7.19 7.26 -14.50
CA GLU A 39 -7.89 6.57 -13.40
C GLU A 39 -7.02 5.50 -12.73
N ILE A 40 -6.30 4.69 -13.53
CA ILE A 40 -5.35 3.70 -13.01
C ILE A 40 -4.21 4.38 -12.24
N MET A 41 -3.65 5.48 -12.75
CA MET A 41 -2.62 6.24 -12.03
C MET A 41 -3.13 6.81 -10.70
N GLU A 42 -4.32 7.40 -10.69
CA GLU A 42 -4.94 7.92 -9.46
C GLU A 42 -5.22 6.83 -8.41
N ALA A 43 -5.65 5.65 -8.86
CA ALA A 43 -5.85 4.48 -8.02
C ALA A 43 -4.52 3.96 -7.45
N CYS A 44 -3.47 3.88 -8.26
CA CYS A 44 -2.13 3.48 -7.83
C CYS A 44 -1.49 4.47 -6.85
N TRP A 45 -1.82 5.77 -6.95
CA TRP A 45 -1.30 6.81 -6.07
C TRP A 45 -2.16 7.08 -4.83
N LYS A 46 -3.13 6.22 -4.50
CA LYS A 46 -3.86 6.33 -3.23
C LYS A 46 -2.89 6.30 -2.05
N TYR A 47 -3.13 7.19 -1.09
CA TYR A 47 -2.22 7.36 0.04
C TYR A 47 -2.12 6.09 0.88
N ARG A 48 -3.28 5.56 1.30
CA ARG A 48 -3.32 4.33 2.09
C ARG A 48 -2.97 3.15 1.18
N PRO A 49 -1.97 2.32 1.54
CA PRO A 49 -1.58 1.18 0.72
C PRO A 49 -2.74 0.21 0.43
N LYS A 50 -3.64 0.01 1.41
CA LYS A 50 -4.81 -0.86 1.29
C LYS A 50 -5.86 -0.39 0.27
N ASP A 51 -5.85 0.90 -0.08
CA ASP A 51 -6.80 1.47 -1.04
C ASP A 51 -6.26 1.38 -2.48
N ARG A 52 -5.00 0.94 -2.66
CA ARG A 52 -4.39 0.77 -3.98
C ARG A 52 -4.84 -0.55 -4.60
N PRO A 53 -5.08 -0.59 -5.92
CA PRO A 53 -5.44 -1.83 -6.57
C PRO A 53 -4.26 -2.82 -6.52
N LEU A 54 -4.60 -4.10 -6.40
CA LEU A 54 -3.64 -5.17 -6.68
C LEU A 54 -3.26 -5.13 -8.16
N PHE A 55 -2.08 -5.64 -8.50
CA PHE A 55 -1.64 -5.71 -9.90
C PHE A 55 -2.65 -6.43 -10.79
N LEU A 56 -3.26 -7.51 -10.30
CA LEU A 56 -4.30 -8.24 -11.05
C LEU A 56 -5.57 -7.42 -11.28
N GLY A 57 -5.91 -6.49 -10.38
CA GLY A 57 -7.01 -5.55 -10.60
C GLY A 57 -6.67 -4.54 -11.70
N VAL A 58 -5.41 -4.10 -11.78
CA VAL A 58 -4.95 -3.26 -12.90
C VAL A 58 -5.01 -4.03 -14.23
N VAL A 59 -4.61 -5.31 -14.23
CA VAL A 59 -4.70 -6.15 -15.42
C VAL A 59 -6.17 -6.36 -15.83
N GLU A 60 -7.09 -6.57 -14.88
CA GLU A 60 -8.53 -6.72 -15.16
C GLU A 60 -9.12 -5.50 -15.89
N LEU A 61 -8.67 -4.28 -15.55
CA LEU A 61 -9.08 -3.05 -16.23
C LEU A 61 -8.50 -2.90 -17.65
N LEU A 62 -7.29 -3.42 -17.87
CA LEU A 62 -6.58 -3.29 -19.14
C LEU A 62 -6.82 -4.45 -20.12
N GLU A 63 -7.27 -5.60 -19.61
CA GLU A 63 -7.47 -6.83 -20.40
C GLU A 63 -8.35 -6.63 -21.64
N PRO A 64 -9.46 -5.86 -21.61
CA PRO A 64 -10.28 -5.63 -22.80
C PRO A 64 -9.56 -4.88 -23.93
N LEU A 65 -8.46 -4.17 -23.62
CA LEU A 65 -7.64 -3.45 -24.58
C LEU A 65 -6.38 -4.23 -24.99
N ALA A 66 -6.15 -5.40 -24.37
CA ALA A 66 -4.98 -6.21 -24.65
C ALA A 66 -5.13 -6.96 -25.98
N SER A 67 -4.00 -7.23 -26.62
CA SER A 67 -3.96 -8.13 -27.78
C SER A 67 -4.46 -9.53 -27.38
N PRO A 68 -5.20 -10.25 -28.25
CA PRO A 68 -5.60 -11.63 -27.99
C PRO A 68 -4.43 -12.57 -27.65
N SER A 69 -3.23 -12.27 -28.17
CA SER A 69 -2.02 -13.05 -27.87
C SER A 69 -1.59 -12.97 -26.40
N PHE A 70 -2.02 -11.96 -25.65
CA PHE A 70 -1.75 -11.83 -24.22
C PHE A 70 -2.30 -13.01 -23.42
N ALA A 71 -3.47 -13.52 -23.80
CA ALA A 71 -4.09 -14.66 -23.14
C ALA A 71 -3.26 -15.95 -23.23
N LEU A 72 -2.40 -16.06 -24.25
CA LEU A 72 -1.59 -17.25 -24.49
C LEU A 72 -0.34 -17.33 -23.59
N VAL A 73 0.18 -16.18 -23.13
CA VAL A 73 1.49 -16.12 -22.46
C VAL A 73 1.45 -15.51 -21.06
N SER A 74 0.37 -14.82 -20.70
CA SER A 74 0.31 -14.08 -19.45
C SER A 74 0.02 -14.97 -18.25
N PHE A 75 0.68 -14.66 -17.13
CA PHE A 75 0.35 -15.24 -15.82
C PHE A 75 -1.14 -15.06 -15.49
N TYR A 76 -1.73 -13.90 -15.82
CA TYR A 76 -3.14 -13.60 -15.54
C TYR A 76 -4.11 -14.66 -16.10
N HIS A 77 -3.78 -15.21 -17.27
CA HIS A 77 -4.57 -16.24 -17.96
C HIS A 77 -4.09 -17.66 -17.70
N SER A 78 -2.94 -17.87 -17.03
CA SER A 78 -2.46 -19.20 -16.67
C SER A 78 -3.38 -19.86 -15.64
N ARG A 79 -3.20 -21.17 -15.41
CA ARG A 79 -3.97 -21.88 -14.38
C ARG A 79 -3.75 -21.26 -13.00
N GLU A 80 -2.49 -21.00 -12.67
CA GLU A 80 -2.04 -20.45 -11.39
C GLU A 80 -2.61 -19.05 -11.18
N GLY A 81 -2.61 -18.21 -12.21
CA GLY A 81 -3.18 -16.85 -12.13
C GLY A 81 -4.69 -16.85 -11.91
N ARG A 82 -5.43 -17.77 -12.55
CA ARG A 82 -6.88 -17.93 -12.32
C ARG A 82 -7.16 -18.37 -10.89
N GLU A 83 -6.45 -19.38 -10.39
CA GLU A 83 -6.59 -19.86 -9.01
C GLU A 83 -6.27 -18.75 -8.00
N TYR A 84 -5.21 -17.97 -8.23
CA TYR A 84 -4.88 -16.84 -7.37
C TYR A 84 -6.00 -15.80 -7.31
N ARG A 85 -6.60 -15.40 -8.44
CA ARG A 85 -7.70 -14.41 -8.46
C ARG A 85 -8.92 -14.89 -7.70
N LEU A 86 -9.30 -16.15 -7.89
CA LEU A 86 -10.42 -16.76 -7.16
C LEU A 86 -10.17 -16.76 -5.65
N ASN A 87 -8.97 -17.19 -5.23
CA ASN A 87 -8.59 -17.24 -3.82
C ASN A 87 -8.53 -15.85 -3.18
N SER A 88 -8.08 -14.83 -3.92
CA SER A 88 -8.04 -13.45 -3.44
C SER A 88 -9.45 -12.86 -3.30
N ARG A 89 -10.33 -13.09 -4.28
CA ARG A 89 -11.74 -12.65 -4.21
C ARG A 89 -12.50 -13.35 -3.09
N GLN A 90 -12.25 -14.66 -2.89
CA GLN A 90 -12.83 -15.42 -1.79
C GLN A 90 -12.38 -14.87 -0.42
N ARG A 91 -11.10 -14.54 -0.27
CA ARG A 91 -10.58 -13.92 0.97
C ARG A 91 -11.21 -12.58 1.25
N GLU A 92 -11.39 -11.75 0.23
CA GLU A 92 -12.05 -10.44 0.37
C GLU A 92 -13.51 -10.59 0.82
N ILE A 93 -14.24 -11.59 0.30
CA ILE A 93 -15.61 -11.90 0.74
C ILE A 93 -15.63 -12.34 2.20
N ILE A 94 -14.68 -13.18 2.60
CA ILE A 94 -14.55 -13.64 3.99
C ILE A 94 -14.20 -12.47 4.92
N GLU A 95 -13.29 -11.59 4.54
CA GLU A 95 -12.96 -10.43 5.36
C GLU A 95 -14.16 -9.48 5.51
N LYS A 96 -14.88 -9.21 4.42
CA LYS A 96 -16.10 -8.39 4.46
C LYS A 96 -17.22 -9.04 5.28
N ASN A 97 -17.38 -10.36 5.23
CA ASN A 97 -18.38 -11.06 6.02
C ASN A 97 -18.01 -11.10 7.52
N ALA A 98 -16.73 -11.25 7.85
CA ALA A 98 -16.22 -11.21 9.21
C ALA A 98 -16.36 -9.80 9.82
N THR A 99 -16.18 -8.76 9.00
CA THR A 99 -16.42 -7.37 9.42
C THR A 99 -17.91 -7.09 9.69
N PHE A 100 -18.81 -7.86 9.07
CA PHE A 100 -20.26 -7.74 9.29
C PHE A 100 -20.74 -8.63 10.46
N SER A 101 -19.90 -9.52 10.98
CA SER A 101 -20.25 -10.46 12.06
C SER A 101 -19.54 -10.13 13.37
N GLU A 102 -19.94 -9.05 14.06
CA GLU A 102 -19.71 -8.86 15.52
C GLU A 102 -20.73 -7.84 16.07
N PRO A 103 -21.42 -8.02 17.23
CA PRO A 103 -21.85 -9.21 17.96
C PRO A 103 -23.36 -9.10 18.29
N TYR A 104 -24.28 -9.51 17.41
CA TYR A 104 -25.71 -9.60 17.82
C TYR A 104 -26.04 -10.87 18.63
N GLN A 105 -25.02 -11.59 19.08
CA GLN A 105 -25.17 -12.74 19.99
C GLN A 105 -24.67 -12.46 21.42
N SER A 106 -24.62 -11.18 21.84
CA SER A 106 -24.32 -10.85 23.24
C SER A 106 -25.52 -10.34 24.04
N SER A 107 -26.74 -10.35 23.50
CA SER A 107 -27.94 -9.81 24.18
C SER A 107 -28.77 -10.86 24.94
N LEU A 108 -28.28 -12.08 25.15
CA LEU A 108 -29.07 -13.18 25.75
C LEU A 108 -28.58 -13.66 27.12
N TYR A 109 -27.67 -12.92 27.77
CA TYR A 109 -27.26 -13.17 29.15
C TYR A 109 -26.88 -11.85 29.82
N MET A 110 -27.86 -11.01 30.14
CA MET A 110 -27.80 -9.97 31.19
C MET A 110 -29.24 -9.47 31.48
N LEU A 111 -30.14 -10.38 31.85
CA LEU A 111 -31.41 -9.99 32.47
C LEU A 111 -31.63 -10.86 33.71
N GLU A 112 -30.95 -10.50 34.79
CA GLU A 112 -31.45 -10.68 36.15
C GLU A 112 -30.64 -9.79 37.11
N GLY A 113 -31.30 -8.80 37.71
CA GLY A 113 -30.98 -8.30 39.05
C GLY A 113 -30.09 -7.06 39.21
N ASP A 114 -30.76 -5.91 39.31
CA ASP A 114 -30.55 -4.81 40.28
C ASP A 114 -29.20 -4.06 40.44
N ASN A 115 -29.29 -2.75 40.14
CA ASN A 115 -28.66 -1.59 40.78
C ASN A 115 -27.15 -1.27 40.61
N ASP A 116 -26.97 0.06 40.47
CA ASP A 116 -25.77 0.90 40.55
C ASP A 116 -24.80 0.97 39.36
N VAL A 117 -24.94 2.09 38.65
CA VAL A 117 -24.00 2.66 37.69
C VAL A 117 -22.65 2.88 38.36
N LEU A 118 -21.64 2.11 37.94
CA LEU A 118 -20.24 2.53 37.98
C LEU A 118 -19.71 2.50 36.56
N ILE A 119 -19.32 3.67 36.06
CA ILE A 119 -18.55 3.84 34.84
C ILE A 119 -17.09 3.59 35.20
N PRO A 120 -16.40 2.56 34.67
CA PRO A 120 -14.95 2.52 34.73
C PRO A 120 -14.41 3.39 33.60
N GLN A 121 -13.85 4.55 33.96
CA GLN A 121 -12.76 5.14 33.20
C GLN A 121 -11.57 4.20 33.39
N ASP A 122 -10.97 3.68 32.31
CA ASP A 122 -9.52 3.55 32.21
C ASP A 122 -9.11 3.21 30.77
N GLU A 123 -8.14 3.99 30.32
CA GLU A 123 -7.28 3.83 29.14
C GLU A 123 -6.67 2.42 29.07
N ASP A 124 -6.58 1.82 27.88
CA ASP A 124 -5.47 0.91 27.46
C ASP A 124 -5.80 0.00 26.23
N PHE A 125 -6.42 0.54 25.17
CA PHE A 125 -6.45 -0.18 23.89
C PHE A 125 -6.22 0.69 22.66
N TYR A 126 -5.04 1.29 22.59
CA TYR A 126 -4.36 1.54 21.32
C TYR A 126 -3.12 0.64 21.25
N PRO A 127 -3.03 -0.31 20.30
CA PRO A 127 -1.77 -0.99 20.06
C PRO A 127 -0.81 0.00 19.39
N SER A 128 -0.03 0.69 20.23
CA SER A 128 1.18 1.39 19.86
C SER A 128 2.20 0.38 19.35
N ASN A 129 2.38 0.28 18.03
CA ASN A 129 3.51 -0.46 17.47
C ASN A 129 4.45 0.49 16.73
N THR A 130 5.05 1.43 17.47
CA THR A 130 6.37 1.96 17.12
C THR A 130 7.42 0.91 17.48
N ARG A 131 7.87 0.16 16.48
CA ARG A 131 9.06 -0.69 16.62
C ARG A 131 10.28 0.22 16.79
N ALA A 132 10.69 0.40 18.04
CA ALA A 132 11.90 1.10 18.42
C ALA A 132 13.14 0.38 17.83
N PHE A 133 13.78 0.98 16.83
CA PHE A 133 15.15 0.65 16.47
C PHE A 133 16.08 1.22 17.53
N LYS A 134 16.54 0.37 18.46
CA LYS A 134 17.63 0.71 19.38
C LYS A 134 18.90 0.98 18.56
N ARG A 135 19.34 2.24 18.49
CA ARG A 135 20.73 2.58 18.16
C ARG A 135 21.55 2.44 19.45
N GLY A 136 22.46 1.47 19.48
CA GLY A 136 23.52 1.40 20.48
C GLY A 136 24.56 2.52 20.26
N PRO A 137 25.35 2.87 21.29
CA PRO A 137 26.14 4.10 21.31
C PRO A 137 27.41 4.06 20.44
N LEU A 138 27.86 5.27 20.12
CA LEU A 138 29.00 5.63 19.29
C LEU A 138 30.30 4.94 19.72
N ASN A 139 31.09 4.52 18.74
CA ASN A 139 32.54 4.61 18.84
C ASN A 139 33.08 5.44 17.68
N SER A 140 33.66 6.57 18.05
CA SER A 140 34.62 7.32 17.25
C SER A 140 35.83 6.44 16.98
N GLU A 141 36.28 6.35 15.74
CA GLU A 141 37.69 6.56 15.44
C GLU A 141 37.89 6.89 13.96
N ARG A 142 38.32 8.14 13.76
CA ARG A 142 38.91 8.68 12.55
C ARG A 142 40.30 8.06 12.42
N SER A 143 40.63 7.47 11.27
CA SER A 143 42.01 7.36 10.81
C SER A 143 42.03 7.20 9.30
N SER A 144 42.43 8.27 8.65
CA SER A 144 42.81 8.37 7.26
C SER A 144 43.96 7.40 6.96
N SER A 145 43.88 6.64 5.86
CA SER A 145 45.04 5.98 5.29
C SER A 145 45.10 6.28 3.79
N SER A 146 46.13 7.05 3.47
CA SER A 146 46.58 7.43 2.14
C SER A 146 46.90 6.20 1.29
N ILE A 147 46.44 6.21 0.05
CA ILE A 147 46.91 5.26 -0.97
C ILE A 147 48.26 5.77 -1.46
N SER A 148 49.34 5.13 -1.02
CA SER A 148 50.65 5.26 -1.64
C SER A 148 50.77 4.25 -2.78
N ASN A 149 50.92 4.74 -4.00
CA ASN A 149 51.32 3.96 -5.17
C ASN A 149 52.78 3.51 -5.00
N THR A 150 53.06 2.22 -5.14
CA THR A 150 54.41 1.66 -5.18
C THR A 150 54.75 1.24 -6.61
N THR A 151 55.76 1.89 -7.18
CA THR A 151 56.57 1.39 -8.30
C THR A 151 57.40 0.18 -7.87
N SER A 152 57.45 -0.86 -8.69
CA SER A 152 58.69 -1.57 -9.02
C SER A 152 58.52 -2.43 -10.26
#